data_AF-A0A9D9PZ21-F1
#
_entry.id   AF-A0A9D9PZ21-F1
#
_cell.length_a   1.000
_cell.length_b   1.000
_cell.length_c   1.000
_cell.angle_alpha   90.00
_cell.angle_beta   90.00
_cell.angle_gamma   90.00
#
_symmetry.space_group_name_H-M   'P 1'
#
loop_
_entity.id
_entity.type
_entity.pdbx_description
1 polymer ?
#
loop_
_entity_poly.entity_id
_entity_poly.type
_entity_poly.pdbx_seq_one_letter_code
_entity_poly.pdbx_strand_id
1 'polypeptide(L)'
;MKIAVIGDIHSNLEALTTVLRETERLGVTDYICIGDTVGYNANPHECLEIVRNLKLLGIVMGNHDSYIGSDDELRGFNPQAAQAVEWTRQQLTKEEREW
;
A
#
# COMPACT_ATOMS: atom_id res chain seq x y z
N MET A 1 -19.33 -1.59 -16.34
CA MET A 1 -18.20 -2.02 -15.49
C MET A 1 -17.01 -1.17 -15.84
N LYS A 2 -16.45 -0.42 -14.88
CA LYS A 2 -15.26 0.42 -15.07
C LYS A 2 -14.28 0.09 -13.95
N ILE A 3 -13.06 -0.29 -14.34
CA ILE A 3 -12.03 -0.77 -13.43
C ILE A 3 -10.95 0.30 -13.31
N ALA A 4 -10.52 0.61 -12.09
CA ALA A 4 -9.29 1.37 -11.84
C ALA A 4 -8.14 0.42 -11.49
N VAL A 5 -6.96 0.68 -12.06
CA VAL A 5 -5.71 0.02 -11.67
C VAL A 5 -4.94 1.02 -10.83
N ILE A 6 -4.64 0.66 -9.58
CA ILE A 6 -3.95 1.52 -8.60
C ILE A 6 -2.75 0.77 -8.02
N GLY A 7 -1.78 1.48 -7.46
CA GLY A 7 -0.62 0.92 -6.78
C GLY A 7 0.43 2.01 -6.58
N ASP A 8 1.61 1.65 -6.10
CA ASP A 8 2.65 2.61 -5.72
C ASP A 8 2.10 3.71 -4.79
N ILE A 9 1.19 3.31 -3.89
CA ILE A 9 0.56 4.21 -2.93
C ILE A 9 1.59 4.65 -1.90
N HIS A 10 2.48 3.74 -1.48
CA HIS A 10 3.57 4.00 -0.55
C HIS A 10 3.13 4.76 0.70
N SER A 11 2.00 4.36 1.32
CA SER A 11 1.43 5.01 2.51
C SER A 11 1.00 6.48 2.32
N ASN A 12 0.79 6.94 1.08
CA ASN A 12 0.40 8.32 0.77
C ASN A 12 -1.14 8.47 0.80
N LEU A 13 -1.67 8.79 1.98
CA LEU A 13 -3.11 8.88 2.22
C LEU A 13 -3.76 10.00 1.40
N GLU A 14 -3.11 11.15 1.28
CA GLU A 14 -3.61 12.29 0.53
C GLU A 14 -3.73 11.98 -0.97
N ALA A 15 -2.72 11.31 -1.55
CA ALA A 15 -2.76 10.89 -2.94
C ALA A 15 -3.83 9.82 -3.16
N LEU A 16 -3.88 8.79 -2.31
CA LEU A 16 -4.86 7.71 -2.41
C LEU A 16 -6.29 8.25 -2.34
N THR A 17 -6.60 9.07 -1.34
CA THR A 17 -7.95 9.65 -1.17
C THR A 17 -8.33 10.58 -2.31
N THR A 18 -7.37 11.32 -2.87
CA THR A 18 -7.62 12.17 -4.06
C THR A 18 -7.95 11.32 -5.29
N VAL A 19 -7.18 10.25 -5.55
CA VAL A 19 -7.44 9.33 -6.65
C VAL A 19 -8.80 8.66 -6.49
N LEU A 20 -9.14 8.17 -5.28
CA LEU A 20 -10.41 7.49 -5.03
C LEU A 20 -11.64 8.38 -5.21
N ARG A 21 -11.54 9.68 -4.88
CA ARG A 21 -12.61 10.64 -5.19
C ARG A 21 -12.80 10.80 -6.69
N GLU A 22 -11.71 10.82 -7.46
CA GLU A 22 -11.79 10.93 -8.91
C GLU A 22 -12.32 9.64 -9.55
N THR A 23 -11.95 8.45 -9.05
CA THR A 23 -12.50 7.18 -9.53
C THR A 23 -14.00 7.09 -9.26
N GLU A 24 -14.47 7.56 -8.09
CA GLU A 24 -15.90 7.68 -7.78
C GLU A 24 -16.62 8.62 -8.77
N ARG A 25 -16.08 9.81 -9.01
CA ARG A 25 -16.63 10.78 -9.98
C ARG A 25 -16.70 10.21 -11.39
N LEU A 26 -15.74 9.37 -11.76
CA LEU A 26 -15.71 8.67 -13.05
C LEU A 26 -16.63 7.44 -13.09
N GLY A 27 -17.27 7.04 -11.99
CA GLY A 27 -18.13 5.86 -11.94
C GLY A 27 -17.36 4.53 -12.04
N VAL A 28 -16.16 4.48 -11.46
CA VAL A 28 -15.42 3.22 -11.25
C VAL A 28 -16.16 2.38 -10.23
N THR A 29 -16.29 1.08 -10.53
CA THR A 29 -17.03 0.14 -9.68
C THR A 29 -16.15 -0.95 -9.07
N ASP A 30 -14.96 -1.18 -9.62
CA ASP A 30 -14.09 -2.29 -9.28
C ASP A 30 -12.62 -1.86 -9.39
N TYR A 31 -11.73 -2.51 -8.63
CA TYR A 31 -10.33 -2.11 -8.50
C TYR A 31 -9.37 -3.29 -8.72
N ILE A 32 -8.19 -3.01 -9.26
CA ILE A 32 -7.03 -3.90 -9.24
C ILE A 32 -5.89 -3.14 -8.57
N CYS A 33 -5.23 -3.75 -7.58
CA CYS A 33 -4.06 -3.15 -6.93
C CYS A 33 -2.77 -3.85 -7.40
N ILE A 34 -1.79 -3.08 -7.88
CA ILE A 34 -0.49 -3.60 -8.34
C ILE A 34 0.57 -3.68 -7.22
N GLY A 35 0.17 -3.44 -5.97
CA GLY A 35 1.05 -3.50 -4.81
C GLY A 35 1.72 -2.17 -4.49
N ASP A 36 2.73 -2.26 -3.63
CA ASP A 36 3.42 -1.13 -3.00
C ASP A 36 2.41 -0.19 -2.32
N THR A 37 1.55 -0.81 -1.49
CA THR A 37 0.49 -0.12 -0.75
C THR A 37 1.09 0.68 0.41
N VAL A 38 2.03 0.06 1.11
CA VAL A 38 2.76 0.64 2.24
C VAL A 38 4.23 0.84 1.86
N GLY A 39 4.90 1.77 2.54
CA GLY A 39 6.28 2.09 2.19
C GLY A 39 6.77 3.36 2.86
N TYR A 40 6.91 4.42 2.05
CA TYR A 40 7.70 5.59 2.41
C TYR A 40 6.97 6.64 3.26
N ASN A 41 5.65 6.79 3.12
CA ASN A 41 4.92 7.91 3.71
C ASN A 41 4.25 7.56 5.05
N ALA A 42 3.58 8.56 5.63
CA ALA A 42 3.24 8.59 7.05
C ALA A 42 2.03 7.73 7.47
N ASN A 43 1.23 7.21 6.52
CA ASN A 43 -0.07 6.60 6.82
C ASN A 43 -0.20 5.16 6.30
N PRO A 44 0.67 4.22 6.73
CA PRO A 44 0.63 2.85 6.25
C PRO A 44 -0.64 2.12 6.66
N HIS A 45 -1.09 2.28 7.92
CA HIS A 45 -2.30 1.65 8.44
C HIS A 45 -3.54 2.10 7.65
N GLU A 46 -3.72 3.41 7.50
CA GLU A 46 -4.90 3.96 6.84
C GLU A 46 -4.93 3.60 5.35
N CYS A 47 -3.79 3.63 4.66
CA CYS A 47 -3.72 3.22 3.25
C CYS A 47 -4.04 1.74 3.07
N LEU A 48 -3.49 0.88 3.92
CA LEU A 48 -3.75 -0.56 3.90
C LEU A 48 -5.24 -0.86 4.12
N GLU A 49 -5.84 -0.26 5.14
CA GLU A 49 -7.27 -0.42 5.44
C GLU A 49 -8.16 0.09 4.30
N ILE A 50 -7.83 1.22 3.69
CA ILE A 50 -8.59 1.72 2.54
C ILE A 50 -8.52 0.70 1.39
N VAL A 51 -7.31 0.23 1.03
CA VAL A 51 -7.14 -0.74 -0.07
C VAL A 51 -7.89 -2.04 0.21
N ARG A 52 -7.80 -2.57 1.44
CA ARG A 52 -8.52 -3.76 1.90
C ARG A 52 -10.04 -3.66 1.72
N ASN A 53 -10.60 -2.48 1.93
CA ASN A 53 -12.03 -2.23 1.86
C ASN A 53 -12.53 -1.87 0.44
N LEU A 54 -11.63 -1.74 -0.55
CA LEU A 54 -12.04 -1.57 -1.94
C LEU A 54 -12.65 -2.87 -2.49
N LYS A 55 -13.52 -2.73 -3.49
CA LYS A 55 -14.01 -3.86 -4.27
C LYS A 55 -12.92 -4.35 -5.24
N LEU A 56 -11.92 -5.02 -4.69
CA LEU A 56 -10.78 -5.57 -5.43
C LEU A 56 -11.20 -6.80 -6.24
N LEU A 57 -10.85 -6.80 -7.53
CA LEU A 57 -10.87 -7.99 -8.38
C LEU A 57 -9.59 -8.80 -8.26
N GLY A 58 -8.52 -8.16 -7.80
CA GLY A 58 -7.22 -8.78 -7.54
C GLY A 58 -6.23 -7.77 -6.97
N ILE A 59 -5.25 -8.30 -6.25
CA ILE A 59 -4.09 -7.58 -5.76
C ILE A 59 -2.85 -8.45 -5.96
N VAL A 60 -1.72 -7.83 -6.26
CA VAL A 60 -0.40 -8.47 -6.22
C VAL A 60 0.45 -7.78 -5.15
N MET A 61 1.36 -8.55 -4.56
CA MET A 61 2.30 -8.05 -3.56
C MET A 61 3.42 -7.28 -4.26
N GLY A 62 3.58 -6.01 -3.90
CA GLY A 62 4.73 -5.21 -4.32
C GLY A 62 6.00 -5.58 -3.56
N ASN A 63 7.16 -5.09 -4.01
CA ASN A 63 8.41 -5.37 -3.31
C ASN A 63 8.46 -4.67 -1.96
N HIS A 64 7.90 -3.45 -1.84
CA HIS A 64 7.83 -2.77 -0.55
C HIS A 64 6.91 -3.47 0.44
N ASP A 65 5.75 -3.94 -0.03
CA ASP A 65 4.86 -4.76 0.78
C ASP A 65 5.60 -6.01 1.28
N SER A 66 6.35 -6.68 0.40
CA SER A 66 7.14 -7.87 0.77
C SER A 66 8.22 -7.56 1.82
N TYR A 67 8.96 -6.46 1.69
CA TYR A 67 9.98 -6.09 2.67
C TYR A 67 9.37 -5.76 4.03
N ILE A 68 8.20 -5.14 4.06
CA ILE A 68 7.50 -4.76 5.29
C ILE A 68 6.84 -5.99 5.93
N GLY A 69 6.27 -6.88 5.13
CA GLY A 69 5.64 -8.11 5.59
C GLY A 69 6.62 -9.14 6.17
N SER A 70 7.87 -9.16 5.69
CA SER A 70 8.90 -10.05 6.22
C SER A 70 9.70 -9.41 7.37
N ASP A 71 10.36 -10.25 8.18
CA ASP A 71 11.34 -9.85 9.19
C ASP A 71 12.79 -9.97 8.66
N ASP A 72 12.96 -10.03 7.34
CA ASP A 72 14.29 -10.20 6.73
C ASP A 72 15.18 -8.98 6.99
N GLU A 73 16.49 -9.26 7.12
CA GLU A 73 17.50 -8.22 7.22
C GLU A 73 17.65 -7.47 5.88
N LEU A 74 17.65 -6.13 5.94
CA LEU A 74 17.77 -5.26 4.78
C LEU A 74 19.25 -5.07 4.35
N ARG A 75 20.01 -6.17 4.24
CA ARG A 75 21.44 -6.12 3.87
C ARG A 75 21.61 -5.60 2.45
N GLY A 76 22.48 -4.59 2.28
CA GLY A 76 22.76 -4.00 0.98
C GLY A 76 21.66 -3.07 0.46
N PHE A 77 20.62 -2.79 1.26
CA PHE A 77 19.62 -1.78 0.91
C PHE A 77 20.21 -0.37 0.91
N ASN A 78 19.57 0.50 0.14
CA ASN A 78 19.72 1.92 0.35
C ASN A 78 19.38 2.27 1.81
N PRO A 79 20.25 2.98 2.56
CA PRO A 79 20.02 3.27 3.98
C PRO A 79 18.73 4.02 4.28
N GLN A 80 18.30 4.93 3.39
CA GLN A 80 17.06 5.70 3.57
C GLN A 80 15.83 4.81 3.36
N ALA A 81 15.87 3.95 2.34
CA ALA A 81 14.81 2.96 2.12
C ALA A 81 14.72 1.96 3.26
N ALA A 82 15.86 1.52 3.81
CA ALA A 82 15.87 0.62 4.95
C ALA A 82 15.24 1.25 6.21
N GLN A 83 15.55 2.53 6.46
CA GLN A 83 14.93 3.28 7.55
C GLN A 83 13.42 3.41 7.38
N ALA A 84 12.95 3.66 6.16
CA ALA A 84 11.51 3.74 5.87
C ALA A 84 10.81 2.40 6.10
N VAL A 85 11.37 1.28 5.61
CA VAL A 85 10.82 -0.06 5.85
C VAL A 85 10.72 -0.34 7.34
N GLU A 86 11.79 -0.09 8.10
CA GLU A 86 11.80 -0.36 9.55
C GLU A 86 10.81 0.51 10.31
N TRP A 87 10.71 1.79 9.97
CA TRP A 87 9.70 2.67 10.55
C TRP A 87 8.27 2.19 10.25
N THR A 88 8.01 1.78 9.01
CA THR A 88 6.69 1.30 8.59
C THR A 88 6.33 -0.04 9.24
N ARG A 89 7.29 -0.95 9.41
CA ARG A 89 7.09 -2.19 10.20
C ARG A 89 6.62 -1.90 11.62
N GLN A 90 7.09 -0.81 12.24
CA GLN A 90 6.70 -0.41 13.60
C GLN A 90 5.32 0.26 13.68
N GLN A 91 4.79 0.78 12.56
CA GLN A 91 3.46 1.40 12.51
C GLN A 91 2.34 0.39 12.30
N LEU A 92 2.67 -0.84 11.89
CA LEU A 92 1.72 -1.88 11.56
C LEU A 92 1.69 -2.97 12.63
N THR A 93 0.50 -3.50 12.88
CA THR A 93 0.32 -4.71 13.67
C THR A 93 0.86 -5.93 12.92
N LYS A 94 1.04 -7.03 13.64
CA LYS A 94 1.45 -8.30 13.03
C LYS A 94 0.47 -8.78 11.94
N GLU A 95 -0.83 -8.70 12.23
CA GLU A 95 -1.89 -9.07 11.28
C GLU A 95 -1.85 -8.21 10.02
N GLU A 96 -1.48 -6.94 10.15
CA GLU A 96 -1.33 -6.04 9.00
C GLU A 96 -0.16 -6.37 8.11
N ARG A 97 0.93 -6.84 8.70
CA ARG A 97 2.13 -7.28 7.97
C ARG A 97 1.93 -8.64 7.29
N GLU A 98 0.99 -9.46 7.76
CA GLU A 98 0.75 -10.84 7.28
C GLU A 98 -0.38 -10.97 6.24
N TRP A 99 -1.11 -9.89 5.96
CA TRP A 99 -2.20 -9.85 4.98
C TRP A 99 -1.71 -9.90 3.52
#